data_AF-A0A3S1C9P5-F1
#
_entry.id   AF-A0A3S1C9P5-F1
#
_cell.length_a   1.000
_cell.length_b   1.000
_cell.length_c   1.000
_cell.angle_alpha   90.00
_cell.angle_beta   90.00
_cell.angle_gamma   90.00
#
_symmetry.space_group_name_H-M   'P 1'
#
loop_
_entity.id
_entity.type
_entity.pdbx_description
1 polymer ?
#
loop_
_entity_poly.entity_id
_entity_poly.type
_entity_poly.pdbx_seq_one_letter_code
_entity_poly.pdbx_strand_id
1 'polypeptide(L)'
;VDTLADLVDRLQTGRIARLARVIVETTGLADPAPVLQSIMAHPALIQAFRLDGVITLVDAVNGNATLDAHVEAVKQAAVADRIVLSKADLVADPNELEMLRARLRQINPGAELLDAGDTGTGVAALFDCGLYNPATKSADVRRWLGEEAAHDHHHHDHHDGHDHEHGHDHGHRHDSRVRSYSLVHDGPVPFSAIEMFLD
;
A
#
# COMPACT_ATOMS: atom_id res chain seq x y z
N VAL A 1 -8.10 9.52 12.43
CA VAL A 1 -7.17 10.65 12.72
C VAL A 1 -7.25 11.05 14.19
N ASP A 2 -8.46 11.33 14.70
CA ASP A 2 -8.69 11.79 16.08
C ASP A 2 -8.07 10.89 17.14
N THR A 3 -8.14 9.57 16.97
CA THR A 3 -7.51 8.61 17.89
C THR A 3 -5.99 8.80 17.99
N LEU A 4 -5.31 9.07 16.87
CA LEU A 4 -3.88 9.33 16.87
C LEU A 4 -3.56 10.70 17.47
N ALA A 5 -4.41 11.70 17.24
CA ALA A 5 -4.24 13.04 17.82
C ALA A 5 -4.42 13.02 19.36
N ASP A 6 -5.45 12.33 19.86
CA ASP A 6 -5.65 12.08 21.30
C ASP A 6 -4.50 11.28 21.89
N LEU A 7 -3.95 10.31 21.15
CA LEU A 7 -2.77 9.57 21.58
C LEU A 7 -1.55 10.49 21.77
N VAL A 8 -1.34 11.44 20.85
CA VAL A 8 -0.27 12.45 20.97
C VAL A 8 -0.46 13.32 22.20
N ASP A 9 -1.67 13.83 22.46
CA ASP A 9 -1.97 14.61 23.66
C ASP A 9 -1.61 13.83 24.93
N ARG A 10 -2.04 12.57 25.02
CA ARG A 10 -1.77 11.72 26.19
C ARG A 10 -0.29 11.41 26.38
N LEU A 11 0.47 11.25 25.29
CA LEU A 11 1.93 11.07 25.34
C LEU A 11 2.64 12.33 25.82
N GLN A 12 2.26 13.50 25.29
CA GLN A 12 2.88 14.78 25.64
C GLN A 12 2.54 15.22 27.07
N THR A 13 1.34 14.92 27.55
CA THR A 13 0.89 15.24 28.91
C THR A 13 1.32 14.22 29.97
N GLY A 14 2.00 13.14 29.57
CA GLY A 14 2.46 12.08 30.48
C GLY A 14 1.33 11.23 31.06
N ARG A 15 0.13 11.29 30.49
CA ARG A 15 -1.02 10.45 30.88
C ARG A 15 -0.81 8.97 30.50
N ILE A 16 0.04 8.71 29.52
CA ILE A 16 0.47 7.37 29.13
C ILE A 16 1.99 7.32 28.93
N ALA A 17 2.56 6.12 29.05
CA ALA A 17 3.97 5.88 28.80
C ALA A 17 4.33 6.13 27.32
N ARG A 18 5.59 6.50 27.07
CA ARG A 18 6.10 6.70 25.72
C ARG A 18 5.96 5.42 24.89
N LEU A 19 5.39 5.55 23.70
CA LEU A 19 5.30 4.47 22.73
C LEU A 19 6.48 4.55 21.75
N ALA A 20 7.03 3.39 21.39
CA ALA A 20 8.06 3.30 20.37
C ALA A 20 7.48 3.22 18.95
N ARG A 21 6.29 2.62 18.80
CA ARG A 21 5.62 2.40 17.53
C ARG A 21 4.11 2.34 17.72
N VAL A 22 3.38 2.72 16.67
CA VAL A 22 1.94 2.52 16.52
C VAL A 22 1.72 1.68 15.28
N ILE A 23 0.89 0.64 15.38
CA ILE A 23 0.47 -0.18 14.24
C ILE A 23 -1.01 0.13 14.01
N VAL A 24 -1.35 0.46 12.77
CA VAL A 24 -2.73 0.71 12.35
C VAL A 24 -3.17 -0.49 11.51
N GLU A 25 -4.11 -1.26 12.04
CA GLU A 25 -4.75 -2.33 11.29
C GLU A 25 -5.92 -1.75 10.48
N THR A 26 -5.88 -1.91 9.16
CA THR A 26 -7.00 -1.60 8.28
C THR A 26 -7.85 -2.87 8.12
N THR A 27 -9.17 -2.75 8.22
CA THR A 27 -10.06 -3.91 8.16
C THR A 27 -10.19 -4.43 6.72
N GLY A 28 -10.02 -5.76 6.54
CA GLY A 28 -10.28 -6.45 5.28
C GLY A 28 -9.53 -5.86 4.08
N LEU A 29 -10.26 -5.71 2.97
CA LEU A 29 -9.76 -5.12 1.72
C LEU A 29 -9.96 -3.60 1.71
N ALA A 30 -9.65 -2.95 2.82
CA ALA A 30 -9.68 -1.50 2.89
C ALA A 30 -8.60 -0.91 1.99
N ASP A 31 -8.98 0.20 1.37
CA ASP A 31 -8.07 0.98 0.59
C ASP A 31 -7.04 1.69 1.53
N PRO A 32 -5.72 1.49 1.34
CA PRO A 32 -4.71 2.11 2.20
C PRO A 32 -4.48 3.61 1.93
N ALA A 33 -4.81 4.14 0.74
CA ALA A 33 -4.46 5.52 0.40
C ALA A 33 -5.14 6.57 1.29
N PRO A 34 -6.46 6.52 1.56
CA PRO A 34 -7.12 7.52 2.40
C PRO A 34 -6.55 7.58 3.81
N VAL A 35 -6.14 6.42 4.36
CA VAL A 35 -5.53 6.34 5.69
C VAL A 35 -4.15 7.01 5.69
N LEU A 36 -3.31 6.70 4.69
CA LEU A 36 -1.97 7.28 4.56
C LEU A 36 -2.05 8.79 4.37
N GLN A 37 -2.93 9.25 3.48
CA GLN A 37 -3.15 10.67 3.21
C GLN A 37 -3.64 11.40 4.47
N SER A 38 -4.63 10.84 5.18
CA SER A 38 -5.15 11.42 6.41
C SER A 38 -4.06 11.62 7.46
N ILE A 39 -3.11 10.69 7.57
CA ILE A 39 -1.99 10.78 8.50
C ILE A 39 -0.97 11.83 8.02
N MET A 40 -0.66 11.85 6.72
CA MET A 40 0.33 12.75 6.12
C MET A 40 -0.12 14.20 6.01
N ALA A 41 -1.41 14.43 5.83
CA ALA A 41 -1.97 15.76 5.73
C ALA A 41 -2.17 16.43 7.10
N HIS A 42 -2.16 15.67 8.20
CA HIS A 42 -2.47 16.20 9.52
C HIS A 42 -1.24 16.78 10.23
N PRO A 43 -1.17 18.11 10.46
CA PRO A 43 0.05 18.78 10.95
C PRO A 43 0.56 18.24 12.30
N ALA A 44 -0.34 17.94 13.24
CA ALA A 44 0.06 17.42 14.54
C ALA A 44 0.62 15.99 14.46
N LEU A 45 0.16 15.19 13.48
CA LEU A 45 0.59 13.80 13.33
C LEU A 45 1.95 13.73 12.67
N ILE A 46 2.21 14.53 11.63
CA ILE A 46 3.52 14.58 10.96
C ILE A 46 4.64 15.13 11.87
N GLN A 47 4.29 15.94 12.88
CA GLN A 47 5.26 16.43 13.86
C GLN A 47 5.57 15.40 14.95
N ALA A 48 4.60 14.53 15.28
CA ALA A 48 4.71 13.59 16.39
C ALA A 48 5.10 12.17 15.95
N PHE A 49 4.77 11.78 14.71
CA PHE A 49 5.00 10.44 14.17
C PHE A 49 5.74 10.50 12.85
N ARG A 50 6.47 9.41 12.57
CA ARG A 50 7.01 9.10 11.26
C ARG A 50 6.30 7.87 10.72
N LEU A 51 5.77 7.95 9.50
CA LEU A 51 5.28 6.77 8.81
C LEU A 51 6.48 5.88 8.42
N ASP A 52 6.51 4.66 8.95
CA ASP A 52 7.58 3.69 8.70
C ASP A 52 7.38 2.98 7.36
N GLY A 53 6.18 2.43 7.14
CA GLY A 53 5.83 1.77 5.88
C GLY A 53 4.44 1.13 5.93
N VAL A 54 4.04 0.58 4.79
CA VAL A 54 2.82 -0.20 4.61
C VAL A 54 3.19 -1.68 4.50
N ILE A 55 2.56 -2.51 5.33
CA ILE A 55 2.75 -3.96 5.30
C ILE A 55 1.46 -4.60 4.80
N THR A 56 1.55 -5.43 3.76
CA THR A 56 0.41 -6.17 3.23
C THR A 56 0.60 -7.65 3.47
N LEU A 57 -0.34 -8.25 4.20
CA LEU A 57 -0.40 -9.69 4.39
C LEU A 57 -1.18 -10.33 3.25
N VAL A 58 -0.59 -11.31 2.58
CA VAL A 58 -1.22 -12.07 1.50
C VAL A 58 -1.34 -13.53 1.94
N ASP A 59 -2.53 -14.09 1.83
CA ASP A 59 -2.76 -15.53 2.02
C ASP A 59 -2.25 -16.28 0.77
N ALA A 60 -1.24 -17.13 0.91
CA ALA A 60 -0.64 -17.82 -0.22
C ALA A 60 -1.59 -18.83 -0.88
N VAL A 61 -2.57 -19.37 -0.14
CA VAL A 61 -3.56 -20.32 -0.65
C VAL A 61 -4.60 -19.60 -1.50
N ASN A 62 -5.04 -18.42 -1.07
CA ASN A 62 -6.14 -17.69 -1.70
C ASN A 62 -5.69 -16.49 -2.56
N GLY A 63 -4.41 -16.13 -2.52
CA GLY A 63 -3.90 -14.84 -2.99
C GLY A 63 -4.21 -14.54 -4.45
N ASN A 64 -4.03 -15.50 -5.35
CA ASN A 64 -4.35 -15.29 -6.77
C ASN A 64 -5.84 -14.99 -6.98
N ALA A 65 -6.73 -15.77 -6.35
CA ALA A 65 -8.17 -15.55 -6.43
C ALA A 65 -8.58 -14.21 -5.83
N THR A 66 -7.99 -13.81 -4.70
CA THR A 66 -8.24 -12.50 -4.07
C THR A 66 -7.79 -11.35 -4.96
N LEU A 67 -6.61 -11.43 -5.59
CA LEU A 67 -6.11 -10.42 -6.52
C LEU A 67 -6.97 -10.32 -7.80
N ASP A 68 -7.53 -11.44 -8.27
CA ASP A 68 -8.44 -11.44 -9.42
C ASP A 68 -9.79 -10.80 -9.08
N ALA A 69 -10.33 -11.12 -7.90
CA ALA A 69 -11.67 -10.69 -7.49
C ALA A 69 -11.72 -9.23 -7.01
N HIS A 70 -10.64 -8.70 -6.45
CA HIS A 70 -10.67 -7.42 -5.74
C HIS A 70 -9.57 -6.47 -6.18
N VAL A 71 -9.97 -5.29 -6.67
CA VAL A 71 -9.01 -4.25 -7.06
C VAL A 71 -8.26 -3.69 -5.84
N GLU A 72 -8.91 -3.68 -4.69
CA GLU A 72 -8.36 -3.24 -3.41
C GLU A 72 -7.19 -4.13 -2.98
N ALA A 73 -7.25 -5.44 -3.23
CA ALA A 73 -6.14 -6.34 -2.95
C ALA A 73 -4.90 -6.00 -3.80
N VAL A 74 -5.13 -5.66 -5.07
CA VAL A 74 -4.05 -5.23 -5.97
C VAL A 74 -3.47 -3.89 -5.51
N LYS A 75 -4.32 -2.93 -5.11
CA LYS A 75 -3.89 -1.63 -4.54
C LYS A 75 -3.06 -1.82 -3.28
N GLN A 76 -3.50 -2.66 -2.34
CA GLN A 76 -2.77 -2.97 -1.12
C GLN A 76 -1.38 -3.52 -1.44
N ALA A 77 -1.28 -4.53 -2.31
CA ALA A 77 0.00 -5.06 -2.75
C ALA A 77 0.88 -4.02 -3.47
N ALA A 78 0.28 -3.13 -4.27
CA ALA A 78 0.98 -2.10 -5.03
C ALA A 78 1.61 -1.01 -4.14
N VAL A 79 0.98 -0.63 -3.03
CA VAL A 79 1.54 0.41 -2.13
C VAL A 79 2.48 -0.14 -1.08
N ALA A 80 2.45 -1.45 -0.84
CA ALA A 80 3.21 -2.10 0.21
C ALA A 80 4.71 -1.77 0.13
N ASP A 81 5.33 -1.55 1.27
CA ASP A 81 6.78 -1.59 1.44
C ASP A 81 7.25 -3.03 1.71
N ARG A 82 6.39 -3.83 2.34
CA ARG A 82 6.61 -5.25 2.63
C ARG A 82 5.36 -6.05 2.32
N ILE A 83 5.54 -7.15 1.58
CA ILE A 83 4.46 -8.12 1.34
C ILE A 83 4.82 -9.39 2.09
N VAL A 84 3.97 -9.77 3.05
CA VAL A 84 4.17 -10.97 3.86
C VAL A 84 3.27 -12.07 3.33
N LEU A 85 3.84 -13.19 2.91
CA LEU A 85 3.10 -14.38 2.52
C LEU A 85 2.80 -15.21 3.77
N SER A 86 1.52 -15.38 4.06
CA SER A 86 1.04 -16.30 5.08
C SER A 86 0.59 -17.61 4.45
N LYS A 87 0.62 -18.70 5.24
CA LYS A 87 0.13 -20.02 4.82
C LYS A 87 0.84 -20.60 3.59
N ALA A 88 2.08 -20.18 3.32
CA ALA A 88 2.88 -20.71 2.22
C ALA A 88 3.11 -22.24 2.38
N ASP A 89 3.14 -22.72 3.62
CA ASP A 89 3.23 -24.14 3.99
C ASP A 89 1.99 -24.98 3.60
N LEU A 90 0.84 -24.33 3.36
CA LEU A 90 -0.39 -25.01 2.98
C LEU A 90 -0.59 -25.11 1.46
N VAL A 91 0.29 -24.49 0.66
CA VAL A 91 0.22 -24.55 -0.79
C VAL A 91 0.77 -25.90 -1.27
N ALA A 92 -0.09 -26.70 -1.90
CA ALA A 92 0.25 -28.06 -2.31
C ALA A 92 1.18 -28.11 -3.53
N ASP A 93 0.99 -27.22 -4.50
CA ASP A 93 1.85 -27.12 -5.69
C ASP A 93 2.83 -25.93 -5.57
N PRO A 94 4.15 -26.18 -5.47
CA PRO A 94 5.15 -25.13 -5.45
C PRO A 94 5.08 -24.16 -6.66
N ASN A 95 4.58 -24.62 -7.81
CA ASN A 95 4.42 -23.74 -8.97
C ASN A 95 3.35 -22.67 -8.75
N GLU A 96 2.26 -22.98 -8.03
CA GLU A 96 1.22 -21.99 -7.70
C GLU A 96 1.78 -20.88 -6.81
N LEU A 97 2.62 -21.25 -5.83
CA LEU A 97 3.31 -20.29 -4.96
C LEU A 97 4.27 -19.40 -5.76
N GLU A 98 5.06 -19.97 -6.68
CA GLU A 98 5.97 -19.19 -7.52
C GLU A 98 5.21 -18.28 -8.49
N MET A 99 4.07 -18.70 -9.04
CA MET A 99 3.20 -17.86 -9.84
C MET A 99 2.66 -16.67 -9.04
N LEU A 100 2.22 -16.89 -7.80
CA LEU A 100 1.79 -15.81 -6.91
C LEU A 100 2.94 -14.84 -6.62
N ARG A 101 4.13 -15.35 -6.29
CA ARG A 101 5.33 -14.51 -6.06
C ARG A 101 5.69 -13.68 -7.31
N ALA A 102 5.64 -14.28 -8.50
CA ALA A 102 5.89 -13.58 -9.75
C ALA A 102 4.87 -12.47 -10.00
N ARG A 103 3.59 -12.75 -9.78
CA ARG A 103 2.51 -11.76 -9.90
C ARG A 103 2.69 -10.59 -8.93
N LEU A 104 2.98 -10.87 -7.66
CA LEU A 104 3.20 -9.82 -6.65
C LEU A 104 4.40 -8.93 -7.02
N ARG A 105 5.50 -9.51 -7.54
CA ARG A 105 6.64 -8.73 -8.06
C ARG A 105 6.30 -7.89 -9.29
N GLN A 106 5.37 -8.34 -10.13
CA GLN A 106 4.87 -7.54 -11.25
C GLN A 106 4.00 -6.37 -10.77
N ILE A 107 3.16 -6.60 -9.76
CA ILE A 107 2.32 -5.55 -9.14
C ILE A 107 3.20 -4.54 -8.42
N ASN A 108 4.20 -5.00 -7.66
CA ASN A 108 5.09 -4.18 -6.87
C ASN A 108 6.53 -4.73 -6.86
N PRO A 109 7.40 -4.27 -7.77
CA PRO A 109 8.79 -4.69 -7.82
C PRO A 109 9.64 -4.05 -6.70
N GLY A 110 9.12 -3.05 -5.99
CA GLY A 110 9.82 -2.35 -4.90
C GLY A 110 9.57 -2.95 -3.52
N ALA A 111 8.55 -3.79 -3.35
CA ALA A 111 8.26 -4.46 -2.09
C ALA A 111 9.17 -5.67 -1.87
N GLU A 112 9.69 -5.80 -0.65
CA GLU A 112 10.32 -7.03 -0.21
C GLU A 112 9.23 -8.08 0.08
N LEU A 113 9.37 -9.27 -0.51
CA LEU A 113 8.48 -10.40 -0.27
C LEU A 113 9.07 -11.25 0.87
N LEU A 114 8.32 -11.33 1.97
CA LEU A 114 8.66 -12.08 3.16
C LEU A 114 7.80 -13.33 3.27
N ASP A 115 8.33 -14.40 3.85
CA ASP A 115 7.57 -15.63 4.14
C ASP A 115 7.34 -15.74 5.64
N ALA A 116 6.07 -15.75 6.07
CA ALA A 116 5.74 -15.83 7.49
C ALA A 116 6.15 -17.18 8.13
N GLY A 117 6.34 -18.22 7.31
CA GLY A 117 6.81 -19.53 7.77
C GLY A 117 8.33 -19.64 7.91
N ASP A 118 9.09 -18.67 7.39
CA ASP A 118 10.54 -18.68 7.50
C ASP A 118 10.99 -18.20 8.88
N THR A 119 11.73 -19.06 9.60
CA THR A 119 12.33 -18.75 10.91
C THR A 119 13.32 -17.57 10.87
N GLY A 120 13.85 -17.22 9.71
CA GLY A 120 14.66 -16.02 9.48
C GLY A 120 13.84 -14.72 9.37
N THR A 121 12.54 -14.83 9.03
CA THR A 121 11.60 -13.70 8.95
C THR A 121 11.08 -13.37 10.34
N GLY A 122 11.95 -12.79 11.16
CA GLY A 122 11.57 -12.28 12.47
C GLY A 122 10.67 -11.03 12.36
N VAL A 123 9.96 -10.71 13.44
CA VAL A 123 9.14 -9.48 13.55
C VAL A 123 9.92 -8.21 13.19
N ALA A 124 11.25 -8.20 13.39
CA ALA A 124 12.11 -7.11 12.98
C ALA A 124 12.11 -6.84 11.46
N ALA A 125 11.94 -7.88 10.62
CA ALA A 125 11.93 -7.75 9.16
C ALA A 125 10.69 -7.00 8.63
N LEU A 126 9.65 -6.88 9.45
CA LEU A 126 8.43 -6.12 9.12
C LEU A 126 8.63 -4.60 9.20
N PHE A 127 9.71 -4.16 9.84
CA PHE A 127 9.89 -2.79 10.29
C PHE A 127 11.13 -2.15 9.69
N ASP A 128 11.24 -0.83 9.86
CA ASP A 128 12.36 -0.04 9.33
C ASP A 128 12.44 -0.15 7.80
N CYS A 129 11.27 -0.06 7.16
CA CYS A 129 11.11 -0.11 5.70
C CYS A 129 11.86 1.02 4.95
N GLY A 130 12.37 2.01 5.69
CA GLY A 130 13.05 3.20 5.20
C GLY A 130 12.29 4.47 5.58
N LEU A 131 12.68 5.62 5.00
CA LEU A 131 11.79 6.78 5.00
C LEU A 131 10.67 6.47 4.01
N TYR A 132 9.42 6.45 4.48
CA TYR A 132 8.30 6.46 3.55
C TYR A 132 8.43 7.69 2.65
N ASN A 133 8.76 7.46 1.38
CA ASN A 133 8.89 8.50 0.39
C ASN A 133 7.81 8.27 -0.68
N PRO A 134 6.75 9.10 -0.72
CA PRO A 134 5.76 9.03 -1.79
C PRO A 134 6.43 9.10 -3.17
N ALA A 135 7.53 9.85 -3.30
CA ALA A 135 8.24 10.03 -4.57
C ALA A 135 8.93 8.76 -5.09
N THR A 136 9.26 7.78 -4.23
CA THR A 136 9.84 6.49 -4.66
C THR A 136 8.78 5.43 -4.95
N LYS A 137 7.49 5.72 -4.70
CA LYS A 137 6.39 4.86 -5.14
C LYS A 137 6.17 5.03 -6.65
N SER A 138 5.62 4.02 -7.29
CA SER A 138 5.37 4.05 -8.72
C SER A 138 4.49 5.24 -9.11
N ALA A 139 4.66 5.75 -10.34
CA ALA A 139 3.88 6.89 -10.82
C ALA A 139 2.36 6.66 -10.70
N ASP A 140 1.88 5.43 -10.91
CA ASP A 140 0.48 5.04 -10.77
C ASP A 140 0.02 5.10 -9.30
N VAL A 141 0.83 4.61 -8.35
CA VAL A 141 0.54 4.72 -6.91
C VAL A 141 0.57 6.18 -6.46
N ARG A 142 1.53 6.99 -6.94
CA ARG A 142 1.60 8.42 -6.62
C ARG A 142 0.41 9.18 -7.16
N ARG A 143 0.05 8.93 -8.42
CA ARG A 143 -1.11 9.54 -9.08
C ARG A 143 -2.36 9.22 -8.28
N TRP A 144 -2.55 7.98 -7.90
CA TRP A 144 -3.71 7.58 -7.12
C TRP A 144 -3.72 8.19 -5.70
N LEU A 145 -2.60 8.17 -4.98
CA LEU A 145 -2.45 8.88 -3.70
C LEU A 145 -2.72 10.40 -3.83
N GLY A 146 -2.43 10.99 -5.00
CA GLY A 146 -2.67 12.40 -5.30
C GLY A 146 -4.10 12.71 -5.79
N GLU A 147 -4.73 11.82 -6.57
CA GLU A 147 -6.10 11.95 -7.07
C GLU A 147 -7.11 11.86 -5.91
N GLU A 148 -6.92 10.92 -4.97
CA GLU A 148 -7.73 10.86 -3.74
C GLU A 148 -7.62 12.17 -2.92
N ALA A 149 -6.44 12.78 -2.90
CA ALA A 149 -6.24 14.08 -2.25
C ALA A 149 -6.96 15.24 -2.94
N ALA A 150 -7.23 15.13 -4.24
CA ALA A 150 -8.01 16.11 -4.98
C ALA A 150 -9.53 15.87 -4.87
N HIS A 151 -9.97 14.64 -4.58
CA HIS A 151 -11.39 14.28 -4.52
C HIS A 151 -12.10 14.69 -3.21
N ASP A 152 -11.37 15.06 -2.15
CA ASP A 152 -11.94 15.52 -0.87
C ASP A 152 -12.51 16.97 -0.90
N HIS A 153 -12.57 17.60 -2.07
CA HIS A 153 -13.05 18.99 -2.24
C HIS A 153 -14.27 19.19 -3.15
N HIS A 154 -14.97 18.13 -3.57
CA HIS A 154 -16.16 18.28 -4.42
C HIS A 154 -17.40 17.56 -3.87
N HIS A 155 -18.03 18.18 -2.85
CA HIS A 155 -19.47 18.05 -2.67
C HIS A 155 -20.17 18.92 -3.72
N HIS A 156 -20.62 18.30 -4.81
CA HIS A 156 -21.70 18.86 -5.62
C HIS A 156 -22.68 17.75 -6.02
N ASP A 157 -23.91 17.91 -5.52
CA ASP A 157 -25.13 17.30 -6.05
C ASP A 157 -25.18 17.40 -7.56
N HIS A 158 -25.62 16.35 -8.26
CA HIS A 158 -26.62 16.45 -9.33
C HIS A 158 -27.20 15.06 -9.67
N HIS A 159 -28.53 14.99 -9.62
CA HIS A 159 -29.37 14.01 -10.31
C HIS A 159 -29.16 14.08 -11.84
N ASP A 160 -29.13 12.94 -12.53
CA ASP A 160 -30.14 12.54 -13.54
C ASP A 160 -29.70 11.25 -14.25
N GLY A 161 -30.66 10.35 -14.46
CA GLY A 161 -30.43 9.00 -14.99
C GLY A 161 -30.36 8.93 -16.50
N HIS A 162 -29.76 7.85 -17.01
CA HIS A 162 -30.10 7.21 -18.28
C HIS A 162 -29.60 5.75 -18.28
N ASP A 163 -30.50 4.82 -18.58
CA ASP A 163 -30.24 3.41 -18.90
C ASP A 163 -29.51 3.28 -20.24
N HIS A 164 -28.51 2.40 -20.33
CA HIS A 164 -28.18 1.67 -21.55
C HIS A 164 -27.52 0.31 -21.24
N GLU A 165 -28.21 -0.77 -21.63
CA GLU A 165 -27.67 -2.12 -21.79
C GLU A 165 -26.70 -2.18 -22.98
N HIS A 166 -25.48 -2.66 -22.76
CA HIS A 166 -24.67 -3.31 -23.79
C HIS A 166 -23.89 -4.48 -23.20
N GLY A 167 -24.20 -5.68 -23.69
CA GLY A 167 -23.43 -6.89 -23.43
C GLY A 167 -22.09 -6.86 -24.15
N HIS A 168 -21.02 -7.10 -23.39
CA HIS A 168 -19.71 -7.44 -23.94
C HIS A 168 -19.09 -8.63 -23.21
N ASP A 169 -18.78 -9.63 -24.01
CA ASP A 169 -17.96 -10.82 -23.81
C ASP A 169 -16.75 -10.57 -22.88
N HIS A 170 -16.75 -11.20 -21.70
CA HIS A 170 -15.61 -11.15 -20.76
C HIS A 170 -14.62 -12.28 -21.05
N GLY A 171 -13.83 -12.10 -22.11
CA GLY A 171 -12.55 -12.78 -22.21
C GLY A 171 -11.65 -12.35 -21.07
N HIS A 172 -11.27 -13.29 -20.19
CA HIS A 172 -10.25 -13.11 -19.16
C HIS A 172 -8.92 -12.69 -19.80
N ARG A 173 -8.69 -11.38 -19.91
CA ARG A 173 -7.42 -10.80 -20.37
C ARG A 173 -6.82 -10.01 -19.22
N HIS A 174 -5.80 -10.63 -18.62
CA HIS A 174 -4.65 -10.07 -17.91
C HIS A 174 -4.80 -8.70 -17.25
N ASP A 175 -4.71 -8.73 -15.92
CA ASP A 175 -4.54 -7.65 -14.96
C ASP A 175 -3.60 -6.51 -15.47
N SER A 176 -4.20 -5.50 -16.10
CA SER A 176 -3.53 -4.28 -16.56
C SER A 176 -3.97 -3.05 -15.76
N ARG A 177 -4.65 -3.24 -14.62
CA ARG A 177 -5.35 -2.16 -13.92
C ARG A 177 -4.45 -1.38 -12.97
N VAL A 178 -3.40 -2.03 -12.43
CA VAL A 178 -2.43 -1.39 -11.53
C VAL A 178 -1.05 -1.97 -11.85
N ARG A 179 -0.07 -1.10 -12.09
CA ARG A 179 1.33 -1.49 -12.31
C ARG A 179 2.23 -0.62 -11.47
N SER A 180 3.37 -1.17 -11.05
CA SER A 180 4.41 -0.39 -10.41
C SER A 180 5.71 -0.48 -11.18
N TYR A 181 6.34 0.67 -11.38
CA TYR A 181 7.66 0.79 -12.00
C TYR A 181 8.66 1.24 -10.94
N SER A 182 9.79 0.55 -10.84
CA SER A 182 10.90 0.91 -9.97
C SER A 182 12.06 1.41 -10.82
N LEU A 183 12.61 2.58 -10.46
CA LEU A 183 13.85 3.11 -11.02
C LEU A 183 14.94 3.02 -9.96
N VAL A 184 15.99 2.26 -10.25
CA VAL A 184 17.16 2.09 -9.36
C VAL A 184 18.37 2.73 -10.02
N HIS A 185 19.14 3.48 -9.24
CA HIS A 185 20.35 4.15 -9.69
C HIS A 185 21.49 3.90 -8.71
N ASP A 186 22.65 3.45 -9.20
CA ASP A 186 23.78 2.99 -8.38
C ASP A 186 24.64 4.12 -7.79
N GLY A 187 24.31 5.38 -8.08
CA GLY A 187 25.03 6.57 -7.63
C GLY A 187 24.12 7.71 -7.18
N PRO A 188 24.69 8.79 -6.59
CA PRO A 188 23.91 9.95 -6.19
C PRO A 188 23.23 10.58 -7.41
N VAL A 189 21.92 10.82 -7.30
CA VAL A 189 21.14 11.51 -8.33
C VAL A 189 21.17 13.01 -8.04
N PRO A 190 21.56 13.87 -9.00
CA PRO A 190 21.49 15.31 -8.83
C PRO A 190 20.05 15.75 -8.51
N PHE A 191 19.87 16.64 -7.53
CA PHE A 191 18.54 17.08 -7.12
C PHE A 191 17.72 17.66 -8.29
N SER A 192 18.36 18.37 -9.22
CA SER A 192 17.73 18.89 -10.43
C SER A 192 17.14 17.81 -11.35
N ALA A 193 17.72 16.61 -11.37
CA ALA A 193 17.18 15.49 -12.14
C ALA A 193 15.94 14.89 -11.46
N ILE A 194 15.84 14.99 -10.13
CA ILE A 194 14.65 14.60 -9.37
C ILE A 194 13.53 15.61 -9.59
N GLU A 195 13.83 16.92 -9.53
CA GLU A 195 12.84 17.97 -9.82
C GLU A 195 12.23 17.81 -11.22
N MET A 196 13.07 17.65 -12.26
CA MET A 196 12.61 17.42 -13.63
C MET A 196 11.78 16.14 -13.81
N PHE A 197 11.93 15.14 -12.93
CA PHE A 197 11.16 13.89 -12.97
C PHE A 197 9.81 13.99 -12.24
N LEU A 198 9.67 14.95 -11.32
CA LEU A 198 8.46 15.16 -10.53
C LEU A 198 7.52 16.19 -11.16
N ASP A 199 8.04 17.10 -11.98
CA ASP A 199 7.28 17.98 -12.87
C ASP A 199 6.69 17.23 -14.08
#